data_AF-A0A945A4W3-F1
#
_entry.id   AF-A0A945A4W3-F1
#
_cell.length_a   1.000
_cell.length_b   1.000
_cell.length_c   1.000
_cell.angle_alpha   90.00
_cell.angle_beta   90.00
_cell.angle_gamma   90.00
#
_symmetry.space_group_name_H-M   'P 1'
#
loop_
_entity.id
_entity.type
_entity.pdbx_description
1 polymer ?
#
loop_
_entity_poly.entity_id
_entity_poly.type
_entity_poly.pdbx_seq_one_letter_code
_entity_poly.pdbx_strand_id
1 'polypeptide(L)'
;MARGKKIYEGKAKTLYEGPEPGTIIQYFKDDATAFNAVKKDTLEGKGALNNLLCEHFMIGLNTIGLPTHFIKRLNVREQLVHKVEIVPLEIIVRNVAAGSF
;
A
#
# COMPACT_ATOMS: atom_id res chain seq x y z
N MET A 1 17.39 -6.90 7.81
CA MET A 1 16.65 -8.19 7.84
C MET A 1 16.36 -8.59 6.42
N ALA A 2 16.59 -9.84 6.05
CA ALA A 2 16.20 -10.33 4.72
C ALA A 2 14.67 -10.31 4.63
N ARG A 3 14.13 -9.78 3.52
CA ARG A 3 12.69 -9.83 3.26
C ARG A 3 12.25 -11.30 3.21
N GLY A 4 11.08 -11.61 3.75
CA GLY A 4 10.46 -12.93 3.63
C GLY A 4 10.18 -13.31 2.17
N LYS A 5 9.59 -14.49 1.93
CA LYS A 5 9.27 -14.94 0.57
C LYS A 5 8.32 -13.95 -0.12
N LYS A 6 8.60 -13.59 -1.37
CA LYS A 6 7.71 -12.76 -2.19
C LYS A 6 6.43 -13.54 -2.52
N ILE A 7 5.28 -12.95 -2.22
CA ILE A 7 3.95 -13.56 -2.42
C ILE A 7 3.31 -13.02 -3.71
N TYR A 8 3.44 -11.71 -3.94
CA TYR A 8 2.75 -11.03 -5.03
C TYR A 8 3.51 -9.77 -5.44
N GLU A 9 3.43 -9.41 -6.72
CA GLU A 9 3.88 -8.11 -7.22
C GLU A 9 2.79 -7.44 -8.04
N GLY A 10 2.38 -6.26 -7.58
CA GLY A 10 1.50 -5.38 -8.31
C GLY A 10 2.24 -4.22 -8.97
N LYS A 11 1.47 -3.28 -9.53
CA LYS A 11 2.03 -2.09 -10.20
C LYS A 11 2.83 -1.19 -9.26
N ALA A 12 2.32 -0.93 -8.05
CA ALA A 12 2.92 0.03 -7.11
C ALA A 12 3.52 -0.61 -5.85
N LYS A 13 3.22 -1.88 -5.57
CA LYS A 13 3.61 -2.57 -4.33
C LYS A 13 4.04 -4.00 -4.60
N THR A 14 5.00 -4.47 -3.81
CA THR A 14 5.40 -5.89 -3.73
C THR A 14 5.06 -6.40 -2.34
N LEU A 15 4.47 -7.59 -2.25
CA LEU A 15 4.07 -8.23 -1.00
C LEU A 15 5.02 -9.37 -0.67
N TYR A 16 5.48 -9.41 0.58
CA TYR A 16 6.31 -10.47 1.13
C TYR A 16 5.62 -11.10 2.34
N GLU A 17 5.94 -12.36 2.63
CA GLU A 17 5.54 -13.01 3.89
C GLU A 17 6.04 -12.19 5.08
N GLY A 18 5.14 -11.96 6.03
CA GLY A 18 5.49 -11.34 7.30
C GLY A 18 6.18 -12.32 8.26
N PRO A 19 6.76 -11.81 9.35
CA PRO A 19 7.47 -12.62 10.33
C PRO A 19 6.54 -13.54 11.13
N GLU A 20 5.27 -13.15 11.28
CA GLU A 20 4.27 -13.88 12.07
C GLU A 20 3.14 -14.41 11.16
N PRO A 21 2.52 -15.56 11.51
CA PRO A 21 1.32 -16.04 10.83
C PRO A 21 0.24 -14.96 10.73
N GLY A 22 -0.36 -14.82 9.55
CA GLY A 22 -1.40 -13.81 9.32
C GLY A 22 -0.87 -12.39 9.11
N THR A 23 0.44 -12.20 8.91
CA THR A 23 1.03 -10.88 8.58
C THR A 23 1.72 -10.86 7.21
N ILE A 24 1.78 -9.67 6.60
CA ILE A 24 2.42 -9.42 5.30
C ILE A 24 3.30 -8.17 5.43
N ILE A 25 4.44 -8.17 4.73
CA ILE A 25 5.25 -6.96 4.52
C ILE A 25 4.88 -6.37 3.16
N GLN A 26 4.38 -5.13 3.16
CA GLN A 26 4.13 -4.33 1.97
C GLN A 26 5.35 -3.46 1.65
N TYR A 27 5.96 -3.64 0.49
CA TYR A 27 7.02 -2.78 -0.04
C TYR A 27 6.46 -1.82 -1.10
N PHE A 28 6.73 -0.53 -0.93
CA PHE A 28 6.26 0.52 -1.84
C PHE A 28 7.32 0.83 -2.92
N LYS A 29 6.92 0.70 -4.19
CA LYS A 29 7.77 0.92 -5.36
C LYS A 29 7.73 2.37 -5.84
N ASP A 30 8.82 2.78 -6.47
CA ASP A 30 8.93 4.07 -7.16
C ASP A 30 8.25 4.07 -8.54
N ASP A 31 7.81 2.89 -8.99
CA ASP A 31 7.06 2.70 -10.24
C ASP A 31 5.78 3.54 -10.25
N ALA A 32 5.65 4.42 -11.22
CA ALA A 32 4.44 5.15 -11.54
C ALA A 32 3.82 4.58 -12.80
N THR A 33 2.50 4.35 -12.77
CA THR A 33 1.74 3.89 -13.94
C THR A 33 0.55 4.80 -14.19
N ALA A 34 0.36 5.26 -15.42
CA ALA A 34 -0.83 5.98 -15.85
C ALA A 34 -1.48 5.30 -17.06
N PHE A 35 -2.73 5.63 -17.34
CA PHE A 35 -3.50 5.09 -18.49
C PHE A 35 -3.47 3.55 -18.54
N ASN A 36 -3.94 2.86 -17.50
CA ASN A 36 -3.91 1.39 -17.42
C ASN A 36 -2.52 0.75 -17.58
N ALA A 37 -1.45 1.44 -17.18
CA ALA A 37 -0.04 1.03 -17.32
C ALA A 37 0.51 1.08 -18.75
N VAL A 38 -0.14 1.81 -19.66
CA VAL A 38 0.43 2.20 -20.95
C VAL A 38 1.63 3.13 -20.76
N LYS A 39 1.58 4.03 -19.77
CA LYS A 39 2.72 4.85 -19.37
C LYS A 39 3.32 4.29 -18.08
N LYS A 40 4.58 3.88 -18.13
CA LYS A 40 5.37 3.43 -16.97
C LYS A 40 6.58 4.34 -16.83
N ASP A 41 6.82 4.80 -15.61
CA ASP A 41 7.98 5.63 -15.28
C ASP A 41 8.47 5.28 -13.86
N THR A 42 9.70 5.63 -13.53
CA THR A 42 10.24 5.50 -12.18
C THR A 42 10.38 6.89 -11.58
N LEU A 43 9.57 7.19 -10.58
CA LEU A 43 9.63 8.46 -9.86
C LEU A 43 10.39 8.23 -8.55
N GLU A 44 11.65 8.63 -8.52
CA GLU A 44 12.51 8.44 -7.35
C GLU A 44 11.86 9.02 -6.08
N GLY A 45 11.86 8.22 -5.01
CA GLY A 45 11.31 8.62 -3.72
C GLY A 45 9.78 8.49 -3.59
N LYS A 46 9.05 8.22 -4.69
CA LYS A 46 7.59 8.01 -4.67
C LYS A 46 7.17 6.92 -3.68
N GLY A 47 7.88 5.79 -3.65
CA GLY A 47 7.59 4.67 -2.78
C GLY A 47 7.76 5.05 -1.30
N ALA A 48 8.82 5.82 -0.99
CA ALA A 48 9.04 6.29 0.36
C ALA A 48 7.94 7.28 0.81
N LEU A 49 7.60 8.24 -0.04
CA LEU A 49 6.53 9.20 0.24
C LEU A 49 5.17 8.52 0.43
N ASN A 50 4.81 7.60 -0.46
CA ASN A 50 3.55 6.86 -0.37
C ASN A 50 3.46 6.00 0.89
N ASN A 51 4.58 5.41 1.31
CA ASN A 51 4.65 4.65 2.55
C ASN A 51 4.38 5.56 3.77
N LEU A 52 5.01 6.74 3.83
CA LEU A 52 4.80 7.72 4.91
C LEU A 52 3.35 8.22 4.96
N LEU A 53 2.79 8.58 3.80
CA LEU A 53 1.41 9.04 3.69
C LEU A 53 0.41 7.94 4.08
N CYS A 54 0.63 6.71 3.62
CA CYS A 54 -0.21 5.57 3.95
C CYS A 54 -0.27 5.34 5.46
N GLU A 55 0.88 5.34 6.14
CA GLU A 55 0.92 5.24 7.60
C GLU A 55 0.12 6.37 8.28
N HIS A 56 0.32 7.62 7.86
CA HIS A 56 -0.36 8.77 8.45
C HIS A 56 -1.89 8.61 8.40
N PHE A 57 -2.44 8.24 7.24
CA PHE A 57 -3.88 8.04 7.09
C PHE A 57 -4.39 6.83 7.88
N MET A 58 -3.68 5.71 7.86
CA MET A 58 -4.11 4.49 8.57
C MET A 58 -4.12 4.69 10.09
N ILE A 59 -3.14 5.42 10.65
CA ILE A 59 -3.13 5.81 12.06
C ILE A 59 -4.31 6.73 12.38
N GLY A 60 -4.59 7.73 11.52
CA GLY A 60 -5.73 8.62 11.71
C GLY A 60 -7.08 7.87 11.73
N LEU A 61 -7.27 6.92 10.80
CA LEU A 61 -8.46 6.08 10.75
C LEU A 61 -8.60 5.19 12.00
N ASN A 62 -7.51 4.54 12.41
CA ASN A 62 -7.50 3.72 13.64
C ASN A 62 -7.83 4.57 14.88
N THR A 63 -7.36 5.82 14.93
CA THR A 63 -7.58 6.74 16.07
C THR A 63 -9.06 7.09 16.25
N ILE A 64 -9.83 7.17 15.17
CA ILE A 64 -11.28 7.41 15.22
C ILE A 64 -12.11 6.12 15.31
N GLY A 65 -11.46 4.97 15.54
CA GLY A 65 -12.12 3.68 15.73
C GLY A 65 -12.45 2.92 14.45
N LEU A 66 -11.93 3.35 13.29
CA LEU A 66 -12.10 2.62 12.03
C LEU A 66 -10.98 1.56 11.88
N PRO A 67 -11.31 0.26 11.86
CA PRO A 67 -10.29 -0.77 11.78
C PRO A 67 -9.61 -0.75 10.40
N THR A 68 -8.29 -0.80 10.42
CA THR A 68 -7.47 -0.95 9.21
C THR A 68 -6.57 -2.18 9.32
N HIS A 69 -6.06 -2.65 8.18
CA HIS A 69 -5.08 -3.72 8.12
C HIS A 69 -3.66 -3.29 8.56
N PHE A 70 -3.42 -2.00 8.79
CA PHE A 70 -2.10 -1.48 9.13
C PHE A 70 -1.70 -1.85 10.57
N ILE A 71 -0.49 -2.41 10.74
CA ILE A 71 0.08 -2.73 12.06
C ILE A 71 1.13 -1.68 12.43
N LYS A 72 2.19 -1.56 11.63
CA LYS A 72 3.27 -0.59 11.85
C LYS A 72 4.15 -0.40 10.62
N ARG A 73 4.83 0.75 10.52
CA ARG A 73 5.92 0.94 9.56
C ARG A 73 7.18 0.20 10.03
N LEU A 74 7.88 -0.44 9.10
CA LEU A 74 9.15 -1.14 9.36
C LEU A 74 10.37 -0.29 8.97
N ASN A 75 10.26 0.46 7.87
CA ASN A 75 11.26 1.42 7.42
C ASN A 75 10.64 2.39 6.41
N VAL A 76 11.47 3.22 5.77
CA VAL A 76 11.04 4.22 4.78
C VAL A 76 10.30 3.65 3.58
N ARG A 77 10.38 2.35 3.27
CA ARG A 77 9.68 1.73 2.13
C ARG A 77 8.74 0.58 2.49
N GLU A 78 8.68 0.18 3.76
CA GLU A 78 7.98 -1.05 4.16
C GLU A 78 7.04 -0.83 5.34
N GLN A 79 5.89 -1.51 5.26
CA GLN A 79 4.91 -1.62 6.35
C GLN A 79 4.61 -3.09 6.64
N LEU A 80 4.38 -3.38 7.91
CA LEU A 80 3.78 -4.62 8.36
C LEU A 80 2.27 -4.43 8.44
N VAL A 81 1.52 -5.36 7.83
CA VAL A 81 0.07 -5.33 7.79
C VAL A 81 -0.52 -6.70 8.09
N HIS A 82 -1.78 -6.74 8.52
CA HIS A 82 -2.56 -7.96 8.59
C HIS A 82 -2.82 -8.52 7.18
N LYS A 83 -2.68 -9.84 7.04
CA LYS A 83 -3.12 -10.56 5.85
C LYS A 83 -4.64 -10.53 5.80
N VAL A 84 -5.18 -10.15 4.65
CA VAL A 84 -6.62 -10.08 4.40
C VAL A 84 -6.97 -10.80 3.10
N GLU A 85 -8.21 -11.21 2.98
CA GLU A 85 -8.81 -11.58 1.69
C GLU A 85 -9.34 -10.31 1.02
N ILE A 86 -8.88 -10.04 -0.21
CA ILE A 86 -9.31 -8.84 -0.94
C ILE A 86 -10.66 -9.11 -1.59
N VAL A 87 -11.65 -8.30 -1.24
CA VAL A 87 -12.88 -8.17 -2.04
C VAL A 87 -12.51 -7.43 -3.33
N PRO A 88 -12.73 -7.99 -4.53
CA PRO A 88 -12.25 -7.42 -5.79
C PRO A 88 -13.13 -6.25 -6.29
N LEU A 89 -13.31 -5.24 -5.43
CA LEU A 89 -14.09 -4.03 -5.69
C LEU A 89 -13.27 -2.80 -5.33
N GLU A 90 -13.36 -1.77 -6.16
CA GLU A 90 -12.80 -0.45 -5.88
C GLU A 90 -13.93 0.48 -5.39
N ILE A 91 -13.82 0.97 -4.16
CA ILE A 91 -14.81 1.87 -3.55
C ILE A 91 -14.32 3.30 -3.69
N ILE A 92 -15.05 4.12 -4.47
CA ILE A 92 -14.69 5.51 -4.77
C ILE A 92 -15.73 6.44 -4.17
N VAL A 93 -15.29 7.37 -3.32
CA VAL A 93 -16.13 8.43 -2.72
C VAL A 93 -15.78 9.77 -3.37
N ARG A 94 -16.80 10.55 -3.75
CA ARG A 94 -16.62 11.82 -4.46
C ARG A 94 -17.43 12.92 -3.79
N ASN A 95 -16.75 13.99 -3.38
CA ASN A 95 -17.40 15.20 -2.87
C ASN A 95 -17.70 16.21 -4.00
N VAL A 96 -16.93 16.15 -5.09
CA VAL A 96 -17.04 17.05 -6.27
C VAL A 96 -16.76 16.22 -7.54
N ALA A 97 -17.39 16.57 -8.66
CA ALA A 97 -17.17 15.92 -9.96
C ALA A 97 -15.78 16.27 -10.53
N ALA A 98 -14.96 15.25 -10.78
CA ALA A 98 -13.63 15.37 -11.38
C ALA A 98 -13.13 14.01 -11.93
N GLY A 99 -12.21 14.06 -12.88
CA GLY A 99 -11.59 12.87 -13.49
C GLY A 99 -12.58 12.10 -14.36
N SER A 100 -12.64 10.77 -14.21
CA SER A 100 -13.52 9.88 -14.98
C SER A 100 -15.00 9.89 -14.54
N PHE A 101 -15.48 11.00 -13.96
CA PHE A 101 -16.85 11.11 -13.45
C PHE A 101 -17.87 11.16 -14.59
#